data_AF-A0A7C3G3X0-F1
#
_entry.id   AF-A0A7C3G3X0-F1
#
_cell.length_a   1.000
_cell.length_b   1.000
_cell.length_c   1.000
_cell.angle_alpha   90.00
_cell.angle_beta   90.00
_cell.angle_gamma   90.00
#
_symmetry.space_group_name_H-M   'P 1'
#
loop_
_entity.id
_entity.type
_entity.pdbx_description
1 polymer ?
#
loop_
_entity_poly.entity_id
_entity_poly.type
_entity_poly.pdbx_seq_one_letter_code
_entity_poly.pdbx_strand_id
1 'polypeptide(L)'
;MPEMLSAVYEGNGILRLEHGLSGVERQSRLNVFVLPAKSDDTFAVEKTDVNGLQRQIRQFERRYALNSADFMERFQRGEIGDDRDFVVWAGLQELLQRMSG
;
A
#
# COMPACT_ATOMS: atom_id res chain seq x y z
N MET A 1 -12.98 6.47 8.80
CA MET A 1 -12.95 5.37 7.83
C MET A 1 -12.06 5.81 6.68
N PRO A 2 -11.14 4.98 6.18
CA PRO A 2 -10.38 5.32 4.97
C PRO A 2 -11.33 5.42 3.78
N GLU A 3 -11.10 6.40 2.91
CA GLU A 3 -11.86 6.57 1.67
C GLU A 3 -11.34 5.55 0.65
N MET A 4 -12.21 4.69 0.14
CA MET A 4 -11.88 3.70 -0.87
C MET A 4 -12.22 4.30 -2.23
N LEU A 5 -11.20 4.68 -3.00
CA LEU A 5 -11.38 5.30 -4.31
C LEU A 5 -11.25 4.24 -5.39
N SER A 6 -12.21 4.20 -6.32
CA SER A 6 -12.13 3.36 -7.52
C SER A 6 -11.16 3.96 -8.54
N ALA A 7 -10.34 3.10 -9.14
CA ALA A 7 -9.43 3.46 -10.23
C ALA A 7 -9.45 2.38 -11.31
N VAL A 8 -9.31 2.82 -12.56
CA VAL A 8 -9.20 1.96 -13.74
C VAL A 8 -7.75 1.98 -14.23
N TYR A 9 -7.20 0.81 -14.51
CA TYR A 9 -5.90 0.68 -15.15
C TYR A 9 -6.03 0.90 -16.66
N GLU A 10 -5.42 1.97 -17.18
CA GLU A 10 -5.51 2.33 -18.60
C GLU A 10 -4.38 1.72 -19.45
N GLY A 11 -3.50 0.91 -18.84
CA GLY A 11 -2.28 0.43 -19.47
C GLY A 11 -1.10 1.40 -19.29
N ASN A 12 0.11 0.96 -19.69
CA ASN A 12 1.35 1.75 -19.63
C ASN A 12 1.69 2.36 -18.25
N GLY A 13 1.27 1.71 -17.16
CA GLY A 13 1.50 2.23 -15.81
C GLY A 13 0.62 3.41 -15.41
N ILE A 14 -0.42 3.72 -16.20
CA ILE A 14 -1.37 4.80 -15.90
C ILE A 14 -2.60 4.22 -15.19
N LEU A 15 -2.93 4.79 -14.04
CA LEU A 15 -4.16 4.55 -13.30
C LEU A 15 -5.00 5.83 -13.36
N ARG A 16 -6.22 5.72 -13.88
CA ARG A 16 -7.19 6.82 -13.84
C ARG A 16 -8.13 6.61 -12.67
N LEU A 17 -8.16 7.57 -11.76
CA LEU A 17 -9.17 7.59 -10.70
C LEU A 17 -10.54 7.89 -11.31
N GLU A 18 -11.56 7.14 -10.91
CA GLU A 18 -12.93 7.39 -11.38
C GLU A 18 -13.50 8.67 -10.77
N HIS A 19 -13.00 9.05 -9.59
CA HIS A 19 -13.43 10.23 -8.86
C HIS A 19 -12.23 11.13 -8.55
N GLY A 20 -12.47 12.44 -8.55
CA GLY A 20 -11.47 13.43 -8.16
C GLY A 20 -11.08 13.26 -6.69
N LEU A 21 -9.79 13.38 -6.39
CA LEU A 21 -9.29 13.32 -5.04
C LEU A 21 -9.70 14.58 -4.26
N SER A 22 -10.55 14.41 -3.25
CA SER A 22 -10.89 15.47 -2.29
C SER A 22 -9.67 15.81 -1.43
N GLY A 23 -9.34 17.10 -1.31
CA GLY A 23 -8.30 17.57 -0.38
C GLY A 23 -6.86 17.21 -0.77
N VAL A 24 -6.59 17.00 -2.05
CA VAL A 24 -5.22 16.90 -2.60
C VAL A 24 -4.90 18.19 -3.32
N GLU A 25 -3.87 18.90 -2.86
CA GLU A 25 -3.42 20.11 -3.53
C GLU A 25 -2.74 19.78 -4.86
N ARG A 26 -2.83 20.71 -5.82
CA ARG A 26 -2.38 20.53 -7.22
C ARG A 26 -0.91 20.10 -7.37
N GLN A 27 -0.07 20.32 -6.36
CA GLN A 27 1.36 19.99 -6.36
C GLN A 27 1.74 18.90 -5.35
N SER A 28 0.76 18.27 -4.70
CA SER A 28 1.02 17.20 -3.74
C SER A 28 1.53 15.93 -4.44
N ARG A 29 2.58 15.31 -3.92
CA ARG A 29 2.97 13.95 -4.31
C ARG A 29 2.09 12.97 -3.54
N LEU A 30 1.42 12.08 -4.26
CA LEU A 30 0.65 10.99 -3.69
C LEU A 30 1.38 9.68 -3.89
N ASN A 31 1.41 8.88 -2.84
CA ASN A 31 1.83 7.50 -2.93
C ASN A 31 0.59 6.63 -2.94
N VAL A 32 0.51 5.75 -3.93
CA VAL A 32 -0.66 4.89 -4.18
C VAL A 32 -0.26 3.44 -4.01
N PHE A 33 -0.98 2.70 -3.19
CA PHE A 33 -0.86 1.24 -3.12
C PHE A 33 -1.84 0.60 -4.07
N VAL A 34 -1.32 -0.21 -4.98
CA VAL A 34 -2.14 -1.00 -5.89
C VAL A 34 -2.19 -2.41 -5.34
N LEU A 35 -3.32 -2.78 -4.74
CA LEU A 35 -3.56 -4.15 -4.33
C LEU A 35 -4.30 -4.86 -5.46
N PRO A 36 -3.71 -5.90 -6.09
CA PRO A 36 -4.46 -6.70 -7.04
C PRO A 36 -5.62 -7.36 -6.29
N ALA A 37 -6.84 -6.90 -6.55
CA ALA A 37 -8.04 -7.60 -6.11
C ALA A 37 -8.20 -8.84 -6.99
N LYS A 38 -8.69 -9.94 -6.40
CA LYS A 38 -9.10 -11.11 -7.17
C LYS A 38 -10.29 -10.70 -8.03
N SER A 39 -10.02 -10.37 -9.28
CA SER A 39 -10.95 -10.51 -10.41
C SER A 39 -11.96 -9.42 -10.75
N ASP A 40 -11.91 -8.21 -10.19
CA ASP A 40 -12.66 -7.07 -10.74
C ASP A 40 -11.80 -5.81 -10.73
N ASP A 41 -11.87 -5.02 -11.81
CA ASP A 41 -11.01 -3.90 -12.23
C ASP A 41 -10.98 -2.68 -11.28
N THR A 42 -11.20 -2.88 -9.98
CA THR A 42 -11.26 -1.83 -8.97
C THR A 42 -10.02 -1.89 -8.07
N PHE A 43 -9.15 -0.89 -8.21
CA PHE A 43 -8.03 -0.68 -7.30
C PHE A 43 -8.38 0.39 -6.27
N ALA A 44 -8.16 0.10 -4.99
CA ALA A 44 -8.38 1.07 -3.92
C ALA A 44 -7.16 2.00 -3.80
N VAL A 45 -7.37 3.30 -3.98
CA VAL A 45 -6.34 4.31 -3.73
C VAL A 45 -6.55 4.96 -2.37
N GLU A 46 -5.62 4.74 -1.45
CA GLU A 46 -5.62 5.37 -0.12
C GLU A 46 -4.57 6.49 -0.05
N LYS A 47 -5.01 7.71 0.30
CA LYS A 47 -4.08 8.80 0.64
C LYS A 47 -3.53 8.55 2.04
N THR A 48 -2.23 8.35 2.16
CA THR A 48 -1.55 8.18 3.46
C THR A 48 -0.33 9.09 3.60
N ASP A 49 -0.03 9.48 4.84
CA ASP A 49 1.23 10.09 5.25
C ASP A 49 2.12 9.05 5.97
N VAL A 50 3.31 9.46 6.42
CA VAL A 50 4.25 8.61 7.16
C VAL A 50 3.60 8.01 8.42
N ASN A 51 2.79 8.80 9.12
CA ASN A 51 2.12 8.34 10.34
C ASN A 51 1.05 7.29 10.05
N GLY A 52 0.30 7.45 8.95
CA GLY A 52 -0.68 6.50 8.45
C GLY A 52 -0.02 5.18 8.08
N LEU A 53 1.10 5.23 7.35
CA LEU A 53 1.89 4.05 7.01
C LEU A 53 2.35 3.28 8.23
N GLN A 54 2.97 3.97 9.19
CA GLN A 54 3.41 3.35 10.44
C GLN A 54 2.25 2.72 11.22
N ARG A 55 1.04 3.31 11.19
CA ARG A 55 -0.14 2.72 11.83
C ARG A 55 -0.57 1.42 11.14
N GLN A 56 -0.61 1.39 9.82
CA GLN A 56 -0.98 0.19 9.06
C GLN A 56 0.06 -0.92 9.26
N ILE A 57 1.34 -0.59 9.16
CA ILE A 57 2.46 -1.49 9.46
C ILE A 57 2.31 -2.13 10.85
N ARG A 58 2.05 -1.32 11.89
CA ARG A 58 1.83 -1.83 13.25
C ARG A 58 0.61 -2.75 13.38
N GLN A 59 -0.38 -2.64 12.49
CA GLN A 59 -1.50 -3.60 12.48
C GLN A 59 -1.04 -4.96 12.00
N PHE A 60 -0.23 -5.02 10.95
CA PHE A 60 0.37 -6.27 10.49
C PHE A 60 1.29 -6.87 11.56
N GLU A 61 2.15 -6.06 12.18
CA GLU A 61 3.06 -6.53 13.24
C GLU A 61 2.30 -7.19 14.39
N ARG A 62 1.20 -6.57 14.84
CA ARG A 62 0.34 -7.14 15.88
C ARG A 62 -0.41 -8.37 15.41
N ARG A 63 -0.94 -8.36 14.18
CA ARG A 63 -1.74 -9.47 13.63
C ARG A 63 -0.91 -10.74 13.47
N TYR A 64 0.33 -10.60 13.04
CA TYR A 64 1.25 -11.72 12.79
C TYR A 64 2.23 -11.95 13.94
N ALA A 65 2.18 -11.14 15.01
CA ALA A 65 3.11 -11.17 16.14
C ALA A 65 4.58 -11.21 15.69
N LEU A 66 4.90 -10.44 14.64
CA LEU A 66 6.19 -10.42 13.96
C LEU A 66 6.57 -8.97 13.70
N ASN A 67 7.77 -8.54 14.06
CA ASN A 67 8.19 -7.17 13.76
C ASN A 67 8.54 -7.02 12.28
N SER A 68 8.49 -5.79 11.78
CA SER A 68 8.71 -5.50 10.37
C SER A 68 10.11 -5.86 9.86
N ALA A 69 11.15 -5.80 10.71
CA ALA A 69 12.51 -6.14 10.30
C ALA A 69 12.64 -7.65 10.03
N ASP A 70 12.18 -8.47 10.95
CA ASP A 70 12.18 -9.93 10.83
C ASP A 70 11.27 -10.39 9.69
N PHE A 71 10.12 -9.71 9.51
CA PHE A 71 9.24 -9.95 8.38
C PHE A 71 9.95 -9.70 7.05
N MET A 72 10.57 -8.54 6.88
CA MET A 72 11.23 -8.16 5.62
C MET A 72 12.40 -9.08 5.29
N GLU A 73 13.20 -9.49 6.29
CA GLU A 73 14.28 -10.45 6.09
C GLU A 73 13.75 -11.78 5.53
N ARG A 74 12.74 -12.36 6.19
CA ARG A 74 12.15 -13.64 5.78
C ARG A 74 11.44 -13.56 4.43
N PHE A 75 10.73 -12.45 4.18
CA PHE A 75 10.05 -12.21 2.90
C PHE A 75 11.05 -12.13 1.74
N GLN A 76 12.16 -11.40 1.90
CA GLN A 76 13.20 -11.29 0.86
C GLN A 76 13.92 -12.62 0.60
N ARG A 77 14.01 -13.49 1.61
CA ARG A 77 14.58 -14.84 1.48
C ARG A 77 13.60 -15.85 0.87
N GLY A 78 12.35 -15.46 0.62
CA GLY A 78 11.29 -16.35 0.13
C GLY A 78 10.80 -17.37 1.16
N GLU A 79 11.07 -17.11 2.45
CA GLU A 79 10.65 -17.98 3.56
C GLU A 79 9.22 -17.70 4.02
N ILE A 80 8.67 -16.55 3.61
CA ILE A 80 7.27 -16.18 3.78
C ILE A 80 6.61 -16.23 2.40
N GLY A 81 5.44 -16.87 2.34
CA GLY A 81 4.67 -17.03 1.11
C GLY A 81 4.19 -15.70 0.50
N ASP A 82 3.53 -15.81 -0.63
CA ASP A 82 2.97 -14.71 -1.41
C ASP A 82 1.52 -14.38 -1.02
N ASP A 83 1.10 -14.75 0.19
CA ASP A 83 -0.21 -14.37 0.70
C ASP A 83 -0.38 -12.86 0.57
N ARG A 84 -1.58 -12.46 0.14
CA ARG A 84 -1.90 -11.05 -0.13
C ARG A 84 -1.47 -10.12 0.99
N ASP A 85 -1.69 -10.52 2.24
CA ASP A 85 -1.34 -9.73 3.42
C ASP A 85 0.18 -9.47 3.53
N PHE A 86 1.03 -10.43 3.16
CA PHE A 86 2.48 -10.26 3.15
C PHE A 86 2.95 -9.37 1.99
N VAL A 87 2.36 -9.53 0.80
CA VAL A 87 2.65 -8.65 -0.34
C VAL A 87 2.27 -7.20 -0.02
N VAL A 88 1.10 -6.99 0.60
CA VAL A 88 0.67 -5.66 1.07
C VAL A 88 1.67 -5.10 2.08
N TRP A 89 2.00 -5.89 3.11
CA TRP A 89 2.87 -5.44 4.19
C TRP A 89 4.28 -5.08 3.69
N ALA A 90 4.85 -5.87 2.79
CA ALA A 90 6.13 -5.57 2.15
C ALA A 90 6.08 -4.25 1.37
N GLY A 91 5.00 -4.04 0.59
CA GLY A 91 4.78 -2.77 -0.10
C GLY A 91 4.75 -1.58 0.86
N LEU A 92 4.03 -1.70 1.99
CA LEU A 92 3.96 -0.62 3.00
C LEU A 92 5.35 -0.26 3.56
N GLN A 93 6.20 -1.27 3.82
CA GLN A 93 7.57 -1.07 4.28
C GLN A 93 8.43 -0.33 3.27
N GLU A 94 8.41 -0.78 2.01
CA GLU A 94 9.18 -0.14 0.94
C GLU A 94 8.79 1.33 0.76
N LEU A 95 7.49 1.63 0.84
CA LEU A 95 7.05 3.00 0.71
C LEU A 95 7.49 3.86 1.90
N LEU A 96 7.37 3.33 3.13
CA LEU A 96 7.81 4.05 4.33
C LEU A 96 9.31 4.40 4.25
N GLN A 97 10.13 3.47 3.76
CA GLN A 97 11.56 3.71 3.54
C GLN A 97 11.80 4.82 2.51
N ARG A 98 11.08 4.82 1.38
CA ARG A 98 11.20 5.85 0.34
C ARG A 98 10.76 7.24 0.80
N MET A 99 9.81 7.32 1.73
CA MET A 99 9.31 8.59 2.26
C MET A 99 10.14 9.13 3.43
N SER A 100 10.92 8.26 4.08
CA SER A 100 11.74 8.61 5.25
C SER A 100 13.21 8.83 4.90
N GLY A 101 13.59 8.57 3.64
CA GLY A 101 14.94 8.77 3.07
C GLY A 101 15.09 10.06 2.29
#